data_AF-A0AAV2LNB4-F1
#
_entry.id   AF-A0AAV2LNB4-F1
#
_cell.length_a   1.000
_cell.length_b   1.000
_cell.length_c   1.000
_cell.angle_alpha   90.00
_cell.angle_beta   90.00
_cell.angle_gamma   90.00
#
_symmetry.space_group_name_H-M   'P 1'
#
loop_
_entity.id
_entity.type
_entity.pdbx_description
1 polymer ?
#
loop_
_entity_poly.entity_id
_entity_poly.type
_entity_poly.pdbx_seq_one_letter_code
_entity_poly.pdbx_strand_id
1 'polypeptide(L)'
;MVEPTHKFASMEDELCFWKEQAEKQHQRAEEVQEELQEFQQMSRDYEAELESELKQCEGRNKDLLLDNNRLRMELDNVKEKFENHHSEASRHISTLEENLLETTTMRDHLQKYIRELEQSNDDLERTKRATIMSLEDFEQRMNQVIERNAFLESELDEKENLLESVQRLKDEARGDGLTGTPLTTSTRISALNIVGELLRKVGNLESKLASCRDFVYDTSVSRPALLASSPGFGVGSDVQVSSSPPQYDSVVKHLEFGPAPPRGLSHGTQSPQGGVKILL
;
A
#
# COMPACT_ATOMS: atom_id res chain seq x y z
N MET A 1 -12.11 117.16 -27.92
CA MET A 1 -13.45 117.58 -27.44
C MET A 1 -13.33 119.04 -27.07
N VAL A 2 -14.18 119.89 -27.63
CA VAL A 2 -14.12 121.35 -27.47
C VAL A 2 -14.71 121.68 -26.09
N GLU A 3 -13.88 122.15 -25.16
CA GLU A 3 -14.39 122.69 -23.89
C GLU A 3 -15.22 123.95 -24.18
N PRO A 4 -16.43 124.09 -23.61
CA PRO A 4 -17.21 125.30 -23.80
C PRO A 4 -16.47 126.46 -23.15
N THR A 5 -16.17 127.50 -23.92
CA THR A 5 -15.66 128.75 -23.37
C THR A 5 -16.80 129.46 -22.64
N HIS A 6 -16.92 129.17 -21.35
CA HIS A 6 -17.85 129.82 -20.44
C HIS A 6 -17.48 131.31 -20.34
N LYS A 7 -18.42 132.20 -20.69
CA LYS A 7 -18.27 133.65 -20.53
C LYS A 7 -18.93 134.06 -19.23
N PHE A 8 -18.14 134.53 -18.27
CA PHE A 8 -18.58 134.91 -16.94
C PHE A 8 -18.93 136.41 -16.88
N ALA A 9 -19.96 136.78 -16.11
CA ALA A 9 -20.42 138.16 -15.95
C ALA A 9 -19.57 138.95 -14.93
N SER A 10 -18.86 138.24 -14.04
CA SER A 10 -17.96 138.75 -13.02
C SER A 10 -16.83 137.72 -12.78
N MET A 11 -15.66 138.17 -12.31
CA MET A 11 -14.60 137.29 -11.82
C MET A 11 -15.08 136.34 -10.70
N GLU A 12 -16.07 136.77 -9.92
CA GLU A 12 -16.66 135.96 -8.83
C GLU A 12 -17.49 134.78 -9.37
N ASP A 13 -18.24 134.96 -10.46
CA ASP A 13 -19.02 133.88 -11.08
C ASP A 13 -18.11 132.83 -11.75
N GLU A 14 -16.98 133.28 -12.31
CA GLU A 14 -15.92 132.41 -12.84
C GLU A 14 -15.31 131.55 -11.73
N LEU A 15 -14.97 132.17 -10.59
CA LEU A 15 -14.45 131.46 -9.42
C LEU A 15 -15.46 130.47 -8.84
N CYS A 16 -16.74 130.83 -8.77
CA CYS A 16 -17.81 129.94 -8.31
C CYS A 16 -18.01 128.73 -9.23
N PHE A 17 -18.04 128.94 -10.55
CA PHE A 17 -18.17 127.85 -11.52
C PHE A 17 -16.98 126.88 -11.47
N TRP A 18 -15.75 127.39 -11.46
CA TRP A 18 -14.57 126.53 -11.36
C TRP A 18 -14.47 125.80 -10.02
N LYS A 19 -14.95 126.41 -8.92
CA LYS A 19 -15.09 125.73 -7.62
C LYS A 19 -16.09 124.58 -7.68
N GLU A 20 -17.30 124.82 -8.16
CA GLU A 20 -18.34 123.79 -8.28
C GLU A 20 -17.92 122.66 -9.23
N GLN A 21 -17.24 123.02 -10.33
CA GLN A 21 -16.72 122.05 -11.28
C GLN A 21 -15.56 121.22 -10.69
N ALA A 22 -14.68 121.82 -9.89
CA ALA A 22 -13.64 121.11 -9.16
C ALA A 22 -14.24 120.18 -8.10
N GLU A 23 -15.25 120.64 -7.35
CA GLU A 23 -15.96 119.85 -6.34
C GLU A 23 -16.68 118.65 -6.96
N LYS A 24 -17.30 118.82 -8.12
CA LYS A 24 -17.92 117.72 -8.88
C LYS A 24 -16.91 116.71 -9.42
N GLN A 25 -15.75 117.16 -9.90
CA GLN A 25 -14.69 116.23 -10.32
C GLN A 25 -14.05 115.53 -9.13
N HIS A 26 -13.96 116.22 -7.99
CA HIS A 26 -13.49 115.66 -6.75
C HIS A 26 -14.42 114.54 -6.27
N GLN A 27 -15.73 114.78 -6.21
CA GLN A 27 -16.73 113.76 -5.86
C GLN A 27 -16.66 112.53 -6.79
N ARG A 28 -16.58 112.74 -8.11
CA ARG A 28 -16.44 111.62 -9.05
C ARG A 28 -15.14 110.84 -8.88
N ALA A 29 -14.05 111.54 -8.56
CA ALA A 29 -12.78 110.88 -8.27
C ALA A 29 -12.88 110.07 -6.97
N GLU A 30 -13.59 110.57 -5.96
CA GLU A 30 -13.89 109.85 -4.72
C GLU A 30 -14.76 108.61 -4.97
N GLU A 31 -15.87 108.74 -5.70
CA GLU A 31 -16.76 107.61 -6.06
C GLU A 31 -16.00 106.51 -6.80
N VAL A 32 -15.23 106.85 -7.84
CA VAL A 32 -14.42 105.87 -8.59
C VAL A 32 -13.33 105.26 -7.71
N GLN A 33 -12.78 106.02 -6.77
CA GLN A 33 -11.80 105.52 -5.82
C GLN A 33 -12.44 104.54 -4.82
N GLU A 34 -13.65 104.79 -4.35
CA GLU A 34 -14.41 103.88 -3.50
C GLU A 34 -14.78 102.59 -4.26
N GLU A 35 -15.32 102.70 -5.48
CA GLU A 35 -15.65 101.54 -6.33
C GLU A 35 -14.40 100.67 -6.60
N LEU A 36 -13.25 101.30 -6.88
CA LEU A 36 -12.00 100.58 -7.07
C LEU A 36 -11.55 99.86 -5.78
N GLN A 37 -11.69 100.51 -4.62
CA GLN A 37 -11.36 99.90 -3.33
C GLN A 37 -12.26 98.70 -3.03
N GLU A 38 -13.57 98.82 -3.27
CA GLU A 38 -14.51 97.71 -3.14
C GLU A 38 -14.15 96.56 -4.06
N PHE A 39 -13.89 96.83 -5.35
CA PHE A 39 -13.49 95.79 -6.30
C PHE A 39 -12.19 95.09 -5.88
N GLN A 40 -11.19 95.86 -5.43
CA GLN A 40 -9.94 95.30 -4.92
C GLN A 40 -10.17 94.43 -3.68
N GLN A 41 -11.06 94.83 -2.78
CA GLN A 41 -11.41 94.06 -1.60
C GLN A 41 -12.12 92.75 -1.98
N MET A 42 -13.13 92.83 -2.85
CA MET A 42 -13.85 91.66 -3.34
C MET A 42 -12.95 90.67 -4.08
N SER A 43 -11.97 91.16 -4.86
CA SER A 43 -10.96 90.30 -5.51
C SER A 43 -10.11 89.56 -4.48
N ARG A 44 -9.64 90.26 -3.44
CA ARG A 44 -8.86 89.64 -2.36
C ARG A 44 -9.65 88.58 -1.61
N ASP A 45 -10.92 88.85 -1.32
CA ASP A 45 -11.78 87.91 -0.60
C ASP A 45 -12.05 86.65 -1.46
N TYR A 46 -12.30 86.82 -2.76
CA TYR A 46 -12.47 85.71 -3.70
C TYR A 46 -11.19 84.88 -3.89
N GLU A 47 -10.03 85.53 -4.00
CA GLU A 47 -8.73 84.86 -4.03
C GLU A 47 -8.51 84.01 -2.77
N ALA A 48 -8.83 84.55 -1.58
CA ALA A 48 -8.72 83.82 -0.33
C ALA A 48 -9.66 82.60 -0.25
N GLU A 49 -10.88 82.70 -0.78
CA GLU A 49 -11.80 81.58 -0.90
C GLU A 49 -11.24 80.48 -1.81
N LEU A 50 -10.73 80.84 -2.99
CA LEU A 50 -10.10 79.89 -3.92
C LEU A 50 -8.86 79.22 -3.32
N GLU A 51 -8.01 79.96 -2.60
CA GLU A 51 -6.86 79.41 -1.90
C GLU A 51 -7.27 78.40 -0.82
N SER A 52 -8.35 78.69 -0.09
CA SER A 52 -8.91 77.78 0.92
C SER A 52 -9.43 76.49 0.29
N GLU A 53 -10.17 76.58 -0.82
CA GLU A 53 -10.67 75.43 -1.56
C GLU A 53 -9.54 74.59 -2.16
N LEU A 54 -8.53 75.24 -2.74
CA LEU A 54 -7.35 74.57 -3.27
C LEU A 54 -6.63 73.79 -2.17
N LYS A 55 -6.38 74.43 -1.02
CA LYS A 55 -5.74 73.79 0.14
C LYS A 55 -6.54 72.61 0.68
N GLN A 56 -7.88 72.72 0.68
CA GLN A 56 -8.74 71.61 1.07
C GLN A 56 -8.65 70.46 0.07
N CYS A 57 -8.62 70.76 -1.24
CA CYS A 57 -8.47 69.74 -2.29
C CYS A 57 -7.11 69.05 -2.24
N GLU A 58 -6.03 69.81 -2.05
CA GLU A 58 -4.68 69.28 -1.86
C GLU A 58 -4.59 68.39 -0.61
N GLY A 59 -5.22 68.80 0.49
CA GLY A 59 -5.31 68.00 1.71
C GLY A 59 -6.01 66.66 1.46
N ARG A 60 -7.20 66.67 0.86
CA ARG A 60 -7.94 65.44 0.52
C ARG A 60 -7.13 64.53 -0.41
N ASN A 61 -6.43 65.09 -1.40
CA ASN A 61 -5.60 64.31 -2.32
C ASN A 61 -4.42 63.66 -1.59
N LYS A 62 -3.77 64.38 -0.68
CA LYS A 62 -2.70 63.84 0.16
C LYS A 62 -3.19 62.69 1.03
N ASP A 63 -4.34 62.84 1.67
CA ASP A 63 -4.92 61.78 2.51
C ASP A 63 -5.25 60.53 1.69
N LEU A 64 -5.88 60.71 0.51
CA LEU A 64 -6.16 59.61 -0.42
C LEU A 64 -4.89 58.91 -0.90
N LEU A 65 -3.80 59.65 -1.13
CA LEU A 65 -2.51 59.05 -1.50
C LEU A 65 -1.92 58.23 -0.35
N LEU A 66 -2.00 58.69 0.89
CA LEU A 66 -1.54 57.94 2.06
C LEU A 66 -2.36 56.66 2.24
N ASP A 67 -3.69 56.74 2.12
CA ASP A 67 -4.57 55.58 2.19
C ASP A 67 -4.31 54.60 1.03
N ASN A 68 -4.07 55.08 -0.19
CA ASN A 68 -3.75 54.23 -1.32
C ASN A 68 -2.43 53.47 -1.09
N ASN A 69 -1.41 54.15 -0.57
CA ASN A 69 -0.14 53.52 -0.22
C ASN A 69 -0.30 52.48 0.90
N ARG A 70 -1.07 52.79 1.94
CA ARG A 70 -1.39 51.82 3.01
C ARG A 70 -2.07 50.58 2.44
N LEU A 71 -3.13 50.76 1.65
CA LEU A 71 -3.88 49.66 1.05
C LEU A 71 -3.01 48.82 0.10
N ARG A 72 -2.09 49.44 -0.64
CA ARG A 72 -1.11 48.71 -1.46
C ARG A 72 -0.20 47.82 -0.60
N MET A 73 0.35 48.36 0.49
CA MET A 73 1.18 47.58 1.41
C MET A 73 0.40 46.43 2.07
N GLU A 74 -0.86 46.67 2.46
CA GLU A 74 -1.73 45.62 3.01
C GLU A 74 -1.99 44.52 1.98
N LEU A 75 -2.27 44.90 0.73
CA LEU A 75 -2.50 43.98 -0.37
C LEU A 75 -1.26 43.14 -0.69
N ASP A 76 -0.08 43.74 -0.71
CA ASP A 76 1.19 43.03 -0.92
C ASP A 76 1.50 42.08 0.24
N ASN A 77 1.27 42.49 1.48
CA ASN A 77 1.43 41.64 2.67
C ASN A 77 0.47 40.43 2.65
N VAL A 78 -0.79 40.62 2.26
CA VAL A 78 -1.75 39.51 2.15
C VAL A 78 -1.35 38.55 1.03
N LYS A 79 -0.87 39.06 -0.11
CA LYS A 79 -0.35 38.23 -1.19
C LYS A 79 0.85 37.41 -0.74
N GLU A 80 1.83 38.02 -0.09
CA GLU A 80 3.01 37.33 0.41
C GLU A 80 2.63 36.21 1.40
N LYS A 81 1.72 36.49 2.34
CA LYS A 81 1.20 35.47 3.27
C LYS A 81 0.51 34.33 2.54
N PHE A 82 -0.31 34.63 1.54
CA PHE A 82 -0.99 33.62 0.74
C PHE A 82 0.02 32.76 -0.03
N GLU A 83 1.00 33.37 -0.68
CA GLU A 83 2.06 32.67 -1.41
C GLU A 83 2.90 31.78 -0.49
N ASN A 84 3.27 32.28 0.69
CA ASN A 84 3.99 31.50 1.70
C ASN A 84 3.18 30.27 2.13
N HIS A 85 1.93 30.46 2.55
CA HIS A 85 1.06 29.34 2.94
C HIS A 85 0.79 28.36 1.80
N HIS A 86 0.65 28.85 0.56
CA HIS A 86 0.46 28.00 -0.60
C HIS A 86 1.71 27.17 -0.90
N SER A 87 2.90 27.77 -0.78
CA SER A 87 4.18 27.08 -0.97
C SER A 87 4.45 26.02 0.12
N GLU A 88 4.11 26.33 1.38
CA GLU A 88 4.20 25.40 2.52
C GLU A 88 3.23 24.23 2.34
N ALA A 89 1.96 24.51 2.00
CA ALA A 89 0.97 23.48 1.75
C ALA A 89 1.39 22.57 0.60
N SER A 90 1.91 23.14 -0.49
CA SER A 90 2.39 22.36 -1.64
C SER A 90 3.56 21.46 -1.25
N ARG A 91 4.53 21.97 -0.46
CA ARG A 91 5.62 21.13 0.09
C ARG A 91 5.09 20.02 0.98
N HIS A 92 4.17 20.32 1.88
CA HIS A 92 3.57 19.32 2.77
C HIS A 92 2.83 18.23 1.99
N ILE A 93 2.07 18.60 0.96
CA ILE A 93 1.40 17.66 0.07
C ILE A 93 2.42 16.75 -0.62
N SER A 94 3.48 17.32 -1.22
CA SER A 94 4.52 16.53 -1.89
C SER A 94 5.20 15.53 -0.94
N THR A 95 5.51 15.93 0.30
CA THR A 95 6.08 15.00 1.30
C THR A 95 5.09 13.89 1.69
N LEU A 96 3.80 14.19 1.84
CA LEU A 96 2.79 13.18 2.14
C LEU A 96 2.59 12.20 0.98
N GLU A 97 2.63 12.69 -0.26
CA GLU A 97 2.56 11.86 -1.47
C GLU A 97 3.77 10.92 -1.57
N GLU A 98 4.98 11.40 -1.27
CA GLU A 98 6.20 10.60 -1.21
C GLU A 98 6.11 9.49 -0.14
N ASN A 99 5.71 9.84 1.08
CA ASN A 99 5.55 8.86 2.17
C ASN A 99 4.47 7.81 1.85
N LEU A 100 3.39 8.23 1.19
CA LEU A 100 2.33 7.33 0.76
C LEU A 100 2.85 6.36 -0.30
N LEU A 101 3.62 6.85 -1.27
CA LEU A 101 4.27 6.01 -2.28
C LEU A 101 5.24 5.02 -1.63
N GLU A 102 6.12 5.47 -0.72
CA GLU A 102 7.04 4.60 0.01
C GLU A 102 6.28 3.50 0.78
N THR A 103 5.23 3.88 1.52
CA THR A 103 4.43 2.91 2.28
C THR A 103 3.73 1.90 1.36
N THR A 104 3.24 2.33 0.19
CA THR A 104 2.62 1.41 -0.78
C THR A 104 3.64 0.44 -1.39
N THR A 105 4.83 0.92 -1.76
CA THR A 105 5.87 0.05 -2.31
C THR A 105 6.40 -0.94 -1.28
N MET A 106 6.56 -0.52 -0.02
CA MET A 106 6.91 -1.42 1.09
C MET A 106 5.85 -2.49 1.32
N ARG A 107 4.56 -2.10 1.31
CA ARG A 107 3.44 -3.04 1.43
C ARG A 107 3.46 -4.08 0.30
N ASP A 108 3.63 -3.63 -0.94
CA ASP A 108 3.66 -4.51 -2.11
C ASP A 108 4.86 -5.48 -2.06
N HIS A 109 6.01 -5.00 -1.58
CA HIS A 109 7.19 -5.84 -1.37
C HIS A 109 6.94 -6.90 -0.30
N LEU A 110 6.43 -6.52 0.87
CA LEU A 110 6.09 -7.46 1.94
C LEU A 110 5.05 -8.49 1.47
N GLN A 111 4.06 -8.08 0.68
CA GLN A 111 3.05 -9.00 0.16
C GLN A 111 3.63 -9.99 -0.86
N LYS A 112 4.63 -9.59 -1.66
CA LYS A 112 5.39 -10.53 -2.51
C LYS A 112 6.20 -11.50 -1.65
N TYR A 113 6.91 -10.98 -0.65
CA TYR A 113 7.73 -11.78 0.26
C TYR A 113 6.91 -12.82 1.03
N ILE A 114 5.69 -12.48 1.47
CA ILE A 114 4.77 -13.44 2.10
C ILE A 114 4.45 -14.60 1.16
N ARG A 115 4.11 -14.32 -0.11
CA ARG A 115 3.82 -15.37 -1.10
C ARG A 115 5.02 -16.28 -1.36
N GLU A 116 6.22 -15.71 -1.39
CA GLU A 116 7.47 -16.48 -1.54
C GLU A 116 7.71 -17.41 -0.34
N LEU A 117 7.45 -16.93 0.88
CA LEU A 117 7.54 -17.75 2.09
C LEU A 117 6.48 -18.87 2.11
N GLU A 118 5.25 -18.56 1.71
CA GLU A 118 4.18 -19.56 1.57
C GLU A 118 4.56 -20.66 0.59
N GLN A 119 5.07 -20.29 -0.60
CA GLN A 119 5.53 -21.25 -1.60
C GLN A 119 6.69 -22.13 -1.08
N SER A 120 7.68 -21.52 -0.44
CA SER A 120 8.81 -22.25 0.15
C SER A 120 8.36 -23.24 1.23
N ASN A 121 7.36 -22.86 2.04
CA ASN A 121 6.78 -23.73 3.04
C ASN A 121 6.02 -24.92 2.42
N ASP A 122 5.23 -24.69 1.37
CA ASP A 122 4.54 -25.76 0.63
C ASP A 122 5.54 -26.75 0.02
N ASP A 123 6.64 -26.27 -0.55
CA ASP A 123 7.71 -27.10 -1.10
C ASP A 123 8.42 -27.92 -0.01
N LEU A 124 8.65 -27.32 1.15
CA LEU A 124 9.23 -27.98 2.32
C LEU A 124 8.30 -29.08 2.84
N GLU A 125 7.00 -28.82 2.97
CA GLU A 125 6.01 -29.82 3.35
C GLU A 125 5.95 -30.98 2.36
N ARG A 126 5.98 -30.68 1.05
CA ARG A 126 5.99 -31.69 0.01
C ARG A 126 7.22 -32.59 0.13
N THR A 127 8.39 -32.00 0.32
CA THR A 127 9.65 -32.73 0.51
C THR A 127 9.61 -33.57 1.78
N LYS A 128 9.07 -33.03 2.89
CA LYS A 128 8.87 -33.77 4.14
C LYS A 128 7.99 -35.00 3.93
N ARG A 129 6.85 -34.86 3.23
CA ARG A 129 5.95 -35.99 2.93
C ARG A 129 6.64 -37.06 2.09
N ALA A 130 7.39 -36.67 1.05
CA ALA A 130 8.15 -37.60 0.23
C ALA A 130 9.22 -38.37 1.03
N THR A 131 9.93 -37.68 1.92
CA THR A 131 10.93 -38.31 2.80
C THR A 131 10.29 -39.29 3.77
N ILE A 132 9.16 -38.95 4.40
CA ILE A 132 8.43 -39.85 5.30
C ILE A 132 8.01 -41.12 4.55
N MET A 133 7.40 -40.99 3.37
CA MET A 133 7.01 -42.15 2.55
C MET A 133 8.23 -43.03 2.20
N SER A 134 9.36 -42.43 1.85
CA SER A 134 10.58 -43.20 1.55
C SER A 134 11.14 -43.92 2.78
N LEU A 135 10.97 -43.37 3.98
CA LEU A 135 11.37 -44.02 5.23
C LEU A 135 10.42 -45.19 5.55
N GLU A 136 9.11 -44.98 5.43
CA GLU A 136 8.09 -46.03 5.61
C GLU A 136 8.32 -47.20 4.63
N ASP A 137 8.65 -46.91 3.36
CA ASP A 137 9.02 -47.92 2.36
C ASP A 137 10.25 -48.72 2.78
N PHE A 138 11.26 -48.06 3.37
CA PHE A 138 12.47 -48.73 3.86
C PHE A 138 12.17 -49.61 5.08
N GLU A 139 11.38 -49.11 6.03
CA GLU A 139 10.93 -49.85 7.21
C GLU A 139 10.16 -51.11 6.80
N GLN A 140 9.25 -51.01 5.82
CA GLN A 140 8.50 -52.16 5.33
C GLN A 140 9.42 -53.22 4.71
N ARG A 141 10.39 -52.83 3.90
CA ARG A 141 11.38 -53.77 3.33
C ARG A 141 12.24 -54.41 4.41
N MET A 142 12.65 -53.64 5.42
CA MET A 142 13.43 -54.17 6.54
C MET A 142 12.63 -55.21 7.32
N ASN A 143 11.35 -54.94 7.59
CA ASN A 143 10.45 -55.90 8.24
C ASN A 143 10.31 -57.20 7.43
N GLN A 144 10.16 -57.13 6.11
CA GLN A 144 10.13 -58.32 5.24
C GLN A 144 11.42 -59.15 5.34
N VAL A 145 12.58 -58.49 5.42
CA VAL A 145 13.87 -59.18 5.61
C VAL A 145 13.95 -59.82 6.99
N ILE A 146 13.47 -59.15 8.04
CA ILE A 146 13.40 -59.70 9.40
C ILE A 146 12.52 -60.96 9.43
N GLU A 147 11.31 -60.89 8.85
CA GLU A 147 10.39 -62.04 8.77
C GLU A 147 11.01 -63.21 8.02
N ARG A 148 11.70 -62.94 6.89
CA ARG A 148 12.41 -63.97 6.13
C ARG A 148 13.56 -64.59 6.94
N ASN A 149 14.32 -63.79 7.69
CA ASN A 149 15.40 -64.30 8.53
C ASN A 149 14.86 -65.18 9.66
N ALA A 150 13.79 -64.76 10.33
CA ALA A 150 13.14 -65.56 11.37
C ALA A 150 12.61 -66.90 10.82
N PHE A 151 12.04 -66.89 9.60
CA PHE A 151 11.64 -68.12 8.93
C PHE A 151 12.84 -69.05 8.66
N LEU A 152 13.94 -68.52 8.13
CA LEU A 152 15.16 -69.30 7.89
C LEU A 152 15.81 -69.83 9.17
N GLU A 153 15.78 -69.06 10.27
CA GLU A 153 16.23 -69.52 11.59
C GLU A 153 15.42 -70.75 12.04
N SER A 154 14.09 -70.72 11.88
CA SER A 154 13.25 -71.88 12.20
C SER A 154 13.54 -73.12 11.34
N GLU A 155 13.85 -72.93 10.04
CA GLU A 155 14.27 -74.04 9.17
C GLU A 155 15.64 -74.62 9.59
N LEU A 156 16.55 -73.78 10.05
CA LEU A 156 17.85 -74.22 10.60
C LEU A 156 17.65 -74.99 11.91
N ASP A 157 16.78 -74.51 12.81
CA ASP A 157 16.44 -75.20 14.05
C ASP A 157 15.80 -76.57 13.78
N GLU A 158 14.87 -76.67 12.82
CA GLU A 158 14.29 -77.97 12.41
C GLU A 158 15.36 -78.93 11.89
N LYS A 159 16.30 -78.42 11.08
CA LYS A 159 17.43 -79.20 10.57
C LYS A 159 18.36 -79.68 11.69
N GLU A 160 18.66 -78.84 12.67
CA GLU A 160 19.47 -79.20 13.85
C GLU A 160 18.79 -80.31 14.67
N ASN A 161 17.49 -80.16 14.96
CA ASN A 161 16.70 -81.18 15.65
C ASN A 161 16.70 -82.54 14.93
N LEU A 162 16.64 -82.52 13.59
CA LEU A 162 16.75 -83.74 12.77
C LEU A 162 18.15 -84.35 12.85
N LEU A 163 19.21 -83.54 12.82
CA LEU A 163 20.59 -84.02 12.97
C LEU A 163 20.80 -84.68 14.34
N GLU A 164 20.29 -84.08 15.42
CA GLU A 164 20.32 -84.68 16.76
C GLU A 164 19.59 -86.03 16.79
N SER A 165 18.38 -86.08 16.19
CA SER A 165 17.58 -87.31 16.11
C SER A 165 18.30 -88.42 15.33
N VAL A 166 18.93 -88.09 14.20
CA VAL A 166 19.72 -89.02 13.39
C VAL A 166 20.94 -89.51 14.16
N GLN A 167 21.64 -88.61 14.85
CA GLN A 167 22.82 -88.96 15.64
C GLN A 167 22.44 -89.88 16.80
N ARG A 168 21.32 -89.61 17.49
CA ARG A 168 20.78 -90.47 18.55
C ARG A 168 20.42 -91.87 18.04
N LEU A 169 19.69 -91.98 16.93
CA LEU A 169 19.35 -93.27 16.31
C LEU A 169 20.60 -94.04 15.87
N LYS A 170 21.62 -93.33 15.36
CA LYS A 170 22.91 -93.93 15.00
C LYS A 170 23.68 -94.44 16.22
N ASP A 171 23.63 -93.72 17.34
CA ASP A 171 24.26 -94.16 18.59
C ASP A 171 23.52 -95.36 19.19
N GLU A 172 22.19 -95.40 19.11
CA GLU A 172 21.37 -96.59 19.45
C GLU A 172 21.71 -97.79 18.55
N ALA A 173 21.87 -97.58 17.23
CA ALA A 173 22.28 -98.63 16.29
C ALA A 173 23.73 -99.12 16.49
N ARG A 174 24.62 -98.26 17.01
CA ARG A 174 26.00 -98.64 17.36
C ARG A 174 26.08 -99.34 18.72
N GLY A 175 25.17 -99.05 19.64
CA GLY A 175 25.05 -99.71 20.95
C GLY A 175 24.68 -101.19 20.85
N ASP A 176 24.09 -101.64 19.73
CA ASP A 176 23.73 -103.04 19.48
C ASP A 176 24.81 -103.83 18.70
N GLY A 177 25.99 -103.23 18.50
CA GLY A 177 27.05 -103.72 17.61
C GLY A 177 28.10 -104.67 18.21
N LEU A 178 27.88 -105.25 19.40
CA LEU A 178 28.87 -106.15 20.04
C LEU A 178 28.41 -107.58 20.36
N THR A 179 27.26 -108.05 19.87
CA THR A 179 27.00 -109.50 19.80
C THR A 179 26.08 -109.84 18.62
N GLY A 180 26.57 -110.65 17.69
CA GLY A 180 25.83 -111.12 16.51
C GLY A 180 24.69 -112.07 16.87
N THR A 181 23.60 -111.54 17.43
CA THR A 181 22.34 -112.26 17.62
C THR A 181 21.32 -111.79 16.58
N PRO A 182 20.50 -112.70 15.99
CA PRO A 182 19.50 -112.32 15.02
C PRO A 182 18.51 -111.34 15.65
N LEU A 183 18.36 -110.16 15.03
CA LEU A 183 17.51 -109.06 15.46
C LEU A 183 16.14 -109.57 15.93
N THR A 184 15.81 -109.30 17.20
CA THR A 184 14.52 -109.74 17.76
C THR A 184 13.37 -109.14 16.96
N THR A 185 12.26 -109.88 16.84
CA THR A 185 11.07 -109.45 16.07
C THR A 185 10.59 -108.05 16.52
N SER A 186 10.72 -107.73 17.81
CA SER A 186 10.40 -106.43 18.39
C SER A 186 11.30 -105.31 17.84
N THR A 187 12.62 -105.52 17.81
CA THR A 187 13.59 -104.56 17.26
C THR A 187 13.32 -104.29 15.78
N ARG A 188 12.96 -105.32 15.01
CA ARG A 188 12.62 -105.17 13.58
C ARG A 188 11.34 -104.36 13.35
N ILE A 189 10.30 -104.63 14.12
CA ILE A 189 9.02 -103.89 14.02
C ILE A 189 9.23 -102.42 14.42
N SER A 190 10.00 -102.17 15.48
CA SER A 190 10.37 -100.80 15.89
C SER A 190 11.13 -100.06 14.78
N ALA A 191 12.14 -100.69 14.17
CA ALA A 191 12.89 -100.10 13.07
C ALA A 191 12.00 -99.78 11.86
N LEU A 192 11.06 -100.65 11.49
CA LEU A 192 10.12 -100.40 10.39
C LEU A 192 9.14 -99.26 10.70
N ASN A 193 8.67 -99.15 11.95
CA ASN A 193 7.81 -98.04 12.35
C ASN A 193 8.54 -96.70 12.27
N ILE A 194 9.81 -96.66 12.70
CA ILE A 194 10.65 -95.46 12.63
C ILE A 194 10.91 -95.07 11.17
N VAL A 195 11.25 -96.04 10.31
CA VAL A 195 11.42 -95.79 8.86
C VAL A 195 10.11 -95.30 8.24
N GLY A 196 8.97 -95.88 8.62
CA GLY A 196 7.65 -95.43 8.17
C GLY A 196 7.30 -94.00 8.63
N GLU A 197 7.74 -93.61 9.83
CA GLU A 197 7.56 -92.25 10.34
C GLU A 197 8.47 -91.24 9.64
N LEU A 198 9.73 -91.61 9.37
CA LEU A 198 10.67 -90.81 8.58
C LEU A 198 10.15 -90.58 7.16
N LEU A 199 9.65 -91.61 6.48
CA LEU A 199 9.08 -91.46 5.14
C LEU A 199 7.87 -90.52 5.11
N ARG A 200 7.03 -90.55 6.15
CA ARG A 200 5.90 -89.64 6.28
C ARG A 200 6.35 -88.19 6.49
N LYS A 201 7.42 -87.98 7.28
CA LYS A 201 8.02 -86.65 7.45
C LYS A 201 8.70 -86.15 6.19
N VAL A 202 9.39 -87.01 5.44
CA VAL A 202 9.96 -86.67 4.12
C VAL A 202 8.84 -86.29 3.15
N GLY A 203 7.75 -87.06 3.09
CA GLY A 203 6.59 -86.69 2.27
C GLY A 203 5.96 -85.34 2.65
N ASN A 204 5.87 -85.03 3.95
CA ASN A 204 5.41 -83.71 4.41
C ASN A 204 6.37 -82.58 4.04
N LEU A 205 7.69 -82.82 4.14
CA LEU A 205 8.71 -81.85 3.72
C LEU A 205 8.67 -81.61 2.21
N GLU A 206 8.49 -82.65 1.40
CA GLU A 206 8.33 -82.51 -0.05
C GLU A 206 7.07 -81.71 -0.41
N SER A 207 5.96 -81.93 0.32
CA SER A 207 4.74 -81.13 0.13
C SER A 207 4.93 -79.66 0.52
N LYS A 208 5.66 -79.37 1.60
CA LYS A 208 6.01 -77.99 1.99
C LYS A 208 6.95 -77.33 0.96
N LEU A 209 7.93 -78.08 0.44
CA LEU A 209 8.85 -77.60 -0.58
C LEU A 209 8.12 -77.27 -1.90
N ALA A 210 7.15 -78.10 -2.30
CA ALA A 210 6.29 -77.82 -3.45
C ALA A 210 5.47 -76.54 -3.24
N SER A 211 4.88 -76.35 -2.06
CA SER A 211 4.14 -75.13 -1.71
C SER A 211 5.02 -73.88 -1.71
N CYS A 212 6.28 -73.98 -1.29
CA CYS A 212 7.24 -72.87 -1.31
C CYS A 212 7.63 -72.51 -2.75
N ARG A 213 7.75 -73.50 -3.65
CA ARG A 213 7.99 -73.28 -5.07
C ARG A 213 6.81 -72.59 -5.76
N ASP A 214 5.58 -72.97 -5.41
CA ASP A 214 4.37 -72.34 -5.96
C ASP A 214 4.23 -70.89 -5.46
N PHE A 215 4.53 -70.62 -4.18
CA PHE A 215 4.53 -69.27 -3.62
C PHE A 215 5.54 -68.33 -4.31
N VAL A 216 6.75 -68.84 -4.63
CA VAL A 216 7.77 -68.09 -5.39
C VAL A 216 7.31 -67.85 -6.84
N TYR A 217 6.62 -68.80 -7.46
CA TYR A 217 6.06 -68.64 -8.81
C TYR A 217 4.91 -67.63 -8.85
N ASP A 218 3.99 -67.65 -7.88
CA ASP A 218 2.83 -66.75 -7.83
C ASP A 218 3.25 -65.29 -7.53
N THR A 219 4.29 -65.12 -6.72
CA THR A 219 4.95 -63.82 -6.49
C THR A 219 5.60 -63.26 -7.76
N SER A 220 6.02 -64.14 -8.70
CA SER A 220 6.61 -63.73 -9.97
C SER A 220 5.58 -63.45 -11.09
N VAL A 221 4.40 -64.08 -11.04
CA VAL A 221 3.32 -63.94 -12.04
C VAL A 221 2.35 -62.79 -11.70
N SER A 222 2.22 -62.41 -10.43
CA SER A 222 1.40 -61.26 -10.00
C SER A 222 2.06 -59.89 -10.20
N ARG A 223 2.91 -59.73 -11.24
CA ARG A 223 3.36 -58.42 -11.72
C ARG A 223 2.53 -58.04 -12.95
N PRO A 224 1.48 -57.21 -12.82
CA PRO A 224 0.89 -56.58 -13.99
C PRO A 224 1.96 -55.76 -14.70
N ALA A 225 2.20 -56.11 -15.96
CA ALA A 225 2.82 -55.23 -16.91
C ALA A 225 2.02 -53.92 -16.97
N LEU A 226 2.64 -52.82 -16.54
CA LEU A 226 2.44 -51.53 -17.21
C LEU A 226 3.79 -51.03 -17.70
N LEU A 227 3.86 -51.04 -19.03
CA LEU A 227 4.85 -50.48 -19.94
C LEU A 227 5.32 -49.10 -19.45
N ALA A 228 6.62 -48.82 -19.35
CA ALA A 228 7.51 -48.52 -20.48
C ALA A 228 6.99 -47.40 -21.39
N SER A 229 7.50 -46.17 -21.20
CA SER A 229 8.25 -45.43 -22.23
C SER A 229 8.63 -44.02 -21.76
N SER A 230 9.87 -43.64 -22.08
CA SER A 230 10.60 -42.44 -21.65
C SER A 230 10.34 -41.20 -22.57
N PRO A 231 11.25 -40.21 -22.73
CA PRO A 231 10.95 -38.77 -22.62
C PRO A 231 10.93 -37.99 -23.96
N GLY A 232 10.48 -36.73 -23.94
CA GLY A 232 10.95 -35.70 -24.90
C GLY A 232 9.90 -34.92 -25.71
N PHE A 233 9.91 -33.59 -25.52
CA PHE A 233 9.75 -32.47 -26.48
C PHE A 233 8.78 -32.54 -27.68
N GLY A 234 7.93 -31.50 -27.77
CA GLY A 234 7.93 -30.60 -28.95
C GLY A 234 6.64 -30.43 -29.77
N VAL A 235 6.10 -29.19 -29.72
CA VAL A 235 5.52 -28.40 -30.83
C VAL A 235 4.09 -28.68 -31.34
N GLY A 236 3.24 -27.63 -31.25
CA GLY A 236 2.43 -27.14 -32.40
C GLY A 236 0.89 -27.25 -32.35
N SER A 237 0.23 -26.09 -32.14
CA SER A 237 -0.95 -25.51 -32.85
C SER A 237 -2.21 -26.38 -33.08
N ASP A 238 -3.49 -25.96 -32.95
CA ASP A 238 -4.16 -24.65 -32.98
C ASP A 238 -5.57 -24.69 -32.30
N VAL A 239 -5.93 -23.58 -31.65
CA VAL A 239 -7.20 -22.80 -31.66
C VAL A 239 -8.58 -23.51 -31.56
N GLN A 240 -9.40 -23.19 -30.53
CA GLN A 240 -10.55 -22.25 -30.64
C GLN A 240 -11.35 -22.04 -29.30
N VAL A 241 -11.21 -20.84 -28.74
CA VAL A 241 -12.20 -19.91 -28.15
C VAL A 241 -13.47 -20.45 -27.46
N SER A 242 -13.61 -20.16 -26.16
CA SER A 242 -14.81 -19.49 -25.61
C SER A 242 -14.49 -18.78 -24.29
N SER A 243 -15.08 -17.60 -24.14
CA SER A 243 -14.75 -16.48 -23.28
C SER A 243 -15.72 -16.32 -22.10
N SER A 244 -15.23 -15.98 -20.91
CA SER A 244 -15.70 -14.84 -20.07
C SER A 244 -15.05 -14.84 -18.66
N PRO A 245 -14.69 -13.66 -18.10
CA PRO A 245 -14.05 -13.53 -16.76
C PRO A 245 -15.06 -13.10 -15.67
N PRO A 246 -14.78 -13.32 -14.36
CA PRO A 246 -15.43 -12.54 -13.33
C PRO A 246 -14.64 -11.25 -13.02
N GLN A 247 -15.44 -10.24 -12.75
CA GLN A 247 -15.19 -8.82 -12.68
C GLN A 247 -14.57 -8.45 -11.33
N TYR A 248 -13.45 -7.72 -11.35
CA TYR A 248 -12.94 -6.99 -10.18
C TYR A 248 -13.65 -5.65 -10.13
N ASP A 249 -14.46 -5.41 -9.10
CA ASP A 249 -15.01 -4.09 -8.82
C ASP A 249 -13.90 -3.17 -8.32
N SER A 250 -13.49 -2.27 -9.22
CA SER A 250 -12.62 -1.14 -8.94
C SER A 250 -13.46 -0.02 -8.32
N VAL A 251 -13.27 0.25 -7.03
CA VAL A 251 -13.91 1.38 -6.35
C VAL A 251 -13.11 2.64 -6.64
N VAL A 252 -13.20 3.15 -7.88
CA VAL A 252 -12.76 4.50 -8.21
C VAL A 252 -13.78 5.48 -7.64
N LYS A 253 -13.47 6.08 -6.49
CA LYS A 253 -14.20 7.27 -6.02
C LYS A 253 -13.82 8.44 -6.92
N HIS A 254 -14.63 8.63 -7.95
CA HIS A 254 -14.67 9.84 -8.75
C HIS A 254 -15.09 11.00 -7.82
N LEU A 255 -14.17 11.93 -7.52
CA LEU A 255 -14.56 13.22 -6.94
C LEU A 255 -15.16 14.06 -8.07
N GLU A 256 -16.48 14.05 -8.17
CA GLU A 256 -17.22 14.96 -9.02
C GLU A 256 -17.38 16.30 -8.26
N PHE A 257 -16.77 17.36 -8.76
CA PHE A 257 -17.04 18.72 -8.28
C PHE A 257 -18.36 19.20 -8.88
N GLY A 258 -19.42 19.21 -8.06
CA GLY A 258 -20.68 19.86 -8.41
C GLY A 258 -20.52 21.39 -8.58
N PRO A 259 -21.43 22.05 -9.31
CA PRO A 259 -21.34 23.48 -9.56
C PRO A 259 -21.48 24.27 -8.25
N ALA A 260 -20.63 25.29 -8.09
CA ALA A 260 -20.53 26.09 -6.87
C ALA A 260 -21.88 26.74 -6.49
N PRO A 261 -22.23 26.79 -5.19
CA PRO A 261 -23.42 27.49 -4.73
C PRO A 261 -23.24 29.01 -4.87
N PRO A 262 -24.33 29.78 -5.09
CA PRO A 262 -24.24 31.22 -5.31
C PRO A 262 -23.79 31.92 -4.02
N ARG A 263 -22.93 32.93 -4.20
CA ARG A 263 -22.43 33.81 -3.13
C ARG A 263 -23.58 34.47 -2.39
N GLY A 264 -23.87 33.98 -1.18
CA GLY A 264 -24.66 34.68 -0.18
C GLY A 264 -23.80 35.72 0.53
N LEU A 265 -24.14 37.00 0.34
CA LEU A 265 -23.73 38.10 1.21
C LEU A 265 -24.43 37.94 2.57
N SER A 266 -23.70 37.88 3.68
CA SER A 266 -24.19 38.38 4.97
C SER A 266 -23.10 38.42 6.05
N HIS A 267 -22.80 39.66 6.46
CA HIS A 267 -22.60 40.15 7.83
C HIS A 267 -21.72 39.37 8.83
N GLY A 268 -20.69 40.08 9.31
CA GLY A 268 -19.92 39.71 10.50
C GLY A 268 -20.66 39.97 11.81
N THR A 269 -20.08 39.39 12.87
CA THR A 269 -20.20 39.63 14.34
C THR A 269 -19.75 38.32 14.99
N GLN A 270 -19.06 38.20 16.10
CA GLN A 270 -18.44 39.08 17.08
C GLN A 270 -17.72 38.07 18.02
N SER A 271 -16.46 38.33 18.36
CA SER A 271 -15.69 37.50 19.29
C SER A 271 -16.14 37.77 20.73
N PRO A 272 -16.28 36.77 21.62
CA PRO A 272 -16.31 37.03 23.05
C PRO A 272 -14.96 36.67 23.70
N GLN A 273 -14.31 37.69 24.24
CA GLN A 273 -13.28 37.56 25.27
C GLN A 273 -13.92 37.20 26.62
N GLY A 274 -13.21 36.38 27.40
CA GLY A 274 -13.14 36.56 28.87
C GLY A 274 -13.90 35.55 29.73
N GLY A 275 -13.16 34.83 30.59
CA GLY A 275 -13.74 34.13 31.74
C GLY A 275 -12.88 33.01 32.31
N VAL A 276 -11.76 33.33 32.95
CA VAL A 276 -11.05 32.41 33.84
C VAL A 276 -11.92 32.17 35.09
N LYS A 277 -12.27 30.92 35.39
CA LYS A 277 -12.71 30.48 36.71
C LYS A 277 -11.96 29.21 37.09
N ILE A 278 -10.99 29.38 37.99
CA ILE A 278 -10.48 28.32 38.85
C ILE A 278 -11.54 28.07 39.93
N LEU A 279 -11.95 26.82 40.10
CA LEU A 279 -12.57 26.32 41.33
C LEU A 279 -11.79 25.08 41.77
N LEU A 280 -11.55 25.02 43.08
CA LEU A 280 -10.74 24.09 43.89
C LEU A 280 -10.50 22.68 43.31
#